data_AF-A0A383BE76-F1
#
_entry.id   AF-A0A383BE76-F1
#
_cell.length_a   1.000
_cell.length_b   1.000
_cell.length_c   1.000
_cell.angle_alpha   90.00
_cell.angle_beta   90.00
_cell.angle_gamma   90.00
#
_symmetry.space_group_name_H-M   'P 1'
#
loop_
_entity.id
_entity.type
_entity.pdbx_description
1 polymer ?
#
loop_
_entity_poly.entity_id
_entity_poly.type
_entity_poly.pdbx_seq_one_letter_code
_entity_poly.pdbx_strand_id
1 'polypeptide(L)' 'MTSQDLPETDPHTIELLEALPSTVRELVDAQYAALAIMNEEGRIIHFFFAGIPEEEAVSVGDLPHGHGLLGFLNNNGKTI' A
#
# COMPACT_ATOMS: atom_id res chain seq x y z
N MET A 1 -11.94 23.37 14.90
CA MET A 1 -11.51 23.38 13.49
C MET A 1 -10.35 22.42 13.43
N THR A 2 -10.63 21.17 13.05
CA THR A 2 -9.70 20.05 13.15
C THR A 2 -8.64 20.21 12.06
N SER A 3 -7.44 20.64 12.45
CA SER A 3 -6.25 20.41 11.63
C SER A 3 -6.07 18.91 11.51
N GLN A 4 -6.41 18.42 10.32
CA GLN A 4 -6.15 17.07 9.86
C GLN A 4 -4.67 17.05 9.44
N ASP A 5 -3.78 17.12 10.43
CA ASP A 5 -2.39 16.79 10.20
C ASP A 5 -2.34 15.25 10.16
N LEU A 6 -1.99 14.71 8.99
CA LEU A 6 -1.32 13.41 8.92
C LEU A 6 -0.29 13.41 10.07
N PRO A 7 -0.16 12.36 10.90
CA PRO A 7 0.95 12.32 11.85
C PRO A 7 2.21 12.63 11.04
N GLU A 8 3.01 13.61 11.46
CA GLU A 8 4.34 13.88 10.90
C GLU A 8 5.02 12.51 10.84
N THR A 9 4.97 11.86 9.67
CA THR A 9 5.39 10.48 9.56
C THR A 9 6.89 10.57 9.66
N ASP A 10 7.39 10.24 10.85
CA ASP A 10 8.80 10.19 11.15
C ASP A 10 9.54 9.55 9.97
N PRO A 11 10.60 10.16 9.43
CA PRO A 11 11.24 9.70 8.20
C PRO A 11 11.62 8.21 8.25
N HIS A 12 11.95 7.68 9.42
CA HIS A 12 12.23 6.25 9.59
C HIS A 12 10.98 5.35 9.41
N THR A 13 9.78 5.89 9.63
CA THR A 13 8.52 5.18 9.37
C THR A 13 8.31 4.96 7.88
N ILE A 14 8.57 5.96 7.04
CA ILE A 14 8.43 5.83 5.58
C ILE A 14 9.44 4.82 5.04
N GLU A 15 10.70 4.91 5.46
CA GLU A 15 11.75 3.94 5.08
C GLU A 15 11.35 2.49 5.42
N LEU A 16 10.73 2.27 6.58
CA LEU A 16 10.23 0.96 6.97
C LEU A 16 9.07 0.49 6.07
N LEU A 17 8.13 1.38 5.75
CA LEU A 17 6.98 1.07 4.90
C LEU A 17 7.39 0.74 3.45
N GLU A 18 8.45 1.38 2.95
CA GLU A 18 9.05 1.06 1.65
C GLU A 18 9.72 -0.32 1.64
N ALA A 19 10.39 -0.71 2.72
CA ALA A 19 11.08 -2.00 2.83
C ALA A 19 10.15 -3.17 3.22
N LEU A 20 8.95 -2.90 3.72
CA LEU A 20 8.01 -3.92 4.20
C LEU A 20 7.54 -4.89 3.10
N PRO A 21 7.06 -4.42 1.92
CA PRO A 21 6.58 -5.31 0.87
C PRO A 21 7.64 -6.30 0.39
N SER A 22 8.90 -5.87 0.21
CA SER A 22 9.99 -6.77 -0.19
C SER A 22 10.28 -7.82 0.88
N THR A 23 10.37 -7.39 2.15
CA THR A 23 10.64 -8.28 3.29
C THR A 23 9.56 -9.35 3.45
N VAL A 24 8.28 -8.94 3.43
CA VAL A 24 7.16 -9.87 3.57
C VAL A 24 7.07 -10.81 2.38
N ARG A 25 7.28 -10.31 1.17
CA ARG A 25 7.30 -11.12 -0.06
C ARG A 25 8.30 -12.27 0.04
N GLU A 26 9.52 -11.99 0.48
CA GLU A 26 10.56 -13.00 0.69
C GLU A 26 10.20 -13.97 1.82
N LEU A 27 9.65 -13.45 2.92
CA LEU A 27 9.26 -14.26 4.08
C LEU A 27 8.17 -15.30 3.75
N VAL A 28 7.23 -14.94 2.86
CA VAL A 28 6.10 -15.81 2.50
C VAL A 28 6.26 -16.52 1.15
N ASP A 29 7.44 -16.40 0.52
CA ASP A 29 7.73 -16.92 -0.82
C ASP A 29 6.67 -16.53 -1.88
N ALA A 30 6.26 -15.25 -1.86
CA ALA A 30 5.26 -14.71 -2.77
C ALA A 30 5.90 -14.12 -4.02
N GLN A 31 5.18 -14.17 -5.15
CA GLN A 31 5.63 -13.52 -6.38
C GLN A 31 5.52 -11.98 -6.27
N TYR A 32 4.48 -11.48 -5.61
CA TYR A 32 4.18 -10.06 -5.45
C TYR A 32 3.71 -9.75 -4.02
N ALA A 33 3.96 -8.54 -3.55
CA ALA A 33 3.40 -8.01 -2.32
C ALA A 33 3.08 -6.52 -2.47
N ALA A 34 2.08 -6.03 -1.73
CA ALA A 34 1.72 -4.62 -1.70
C ALA A 34 1.21 -4.20 -0.32
N LEU A 35 1.44 -2.93 0.01
CA LEU A 35 0.99 -2.26 1.21
C LEU A 35 0.31 -0.95 0.82
N ALA A 36 -0.94 -0.78 1.22
CA ALA A 36 -1.72 0.43 0.97
C ALA A 36 -2.04 1.13 2.28
N ILE A 37 -1.83 2.43 2.33
CA ILE A 37 -2.30 3.29 3.43
C ILE A 37 -3.49 4.08 2.92
N MET A 38 -4.58 4.03 3.67
CA MET A 38 -5.82 4.73 3.35
C MET A 38 -6.05 5.88 4.33
N ASN A 39 -6.67 6.96 3.86
CA ASN A 39 -7.18 8.01 4.73
C ASN A 39 -8.56 7.61 5.32
N GLU A 40 -9.11 8.46 6.18
CA GLU A 40 -10.43 8.24 6.83
C GLU A 40 -11.60 8.12 5.83
N GLU A 41 -11.42 8.63 4.61
CA GLU A 41 -12.41 8.55 3.52
C GLU A 41 -12.30 7.24 2.72
N GLY A 42 -11.35 6.37 3.06
CA GLY A 42 -11.09 5.11 2.35
C GLY A 42 -10.33 5.28 1.03
N ARG A 43 -9.71 6.45 0.79
CA ARG A 43 -8.85 6.69 -0.37
C ARG A 43 -7.42 6.27 -0.07
N ILE A 44 -6.79 5.57 -1.01
CA ILE A 44 -5.37 5.23 -0.92
C ILE A 44 -4.54 6.51 -1.06
N ILE A 45 -3.72 6.78 -0.05
CA ILE A 45 -2.80 7.94 0.00
C ILE A 45 -1.34 7.52 -0.20
N HIS A 46 -1.00 6.28 0.14
CA HIS A 46 0.32 5.69 -0.16
C HIS A 46 0.15 4.24 -0.60
N PHE A 47 0.98 3.82 -1.55
CA PHE A 47 1.00 2.46 -2.05
C PHE A 47 2.44 2.02 -2.29
N PHE A 48 2.85 1.00 -1.58
CA PHE A 48 4.17 0.37 -1.69
C PHE A 48 3.99 -1.03 -2.25
N PHE A 49 4.87 -1.49 -3.13
CA PHE A 49 4.76 -2.81 -3.74
C PHE A 49 6.13 -3.40 -4.06
N ALA A 50 6.19 -4.72 -4.19
CA ALA A 50 7.38 -5.46 -4.57
C ALA A 50 7.04 -6.60 -5.52
N GLY A 51 8.00 -6.95 -6.38
CA GLY A 51 7.89 -8.05 -7.35
C GLY A 51 7.52 -7.62 -8.78
N ILE A 52 7.21 -6.34 -9.01
CA ILE A 52 6.95 -5.77 -10.34
C ILE A 52 8.19 -4.97 -10.79
N PRO A 53 8.75 -5.21 -11.99
CA PRO A 53 9.81 -4.39 -12.56
C PRO A 53 9.39 -2.92 -12.73
N GLU A 54 10.31 -1.98 -12.54
CA GLU A 54 10.02 -0.53 -12.61
C GLU A 54 9.40 -0.12 -13.95
N GLU A 55 9.90 -0.69 -15.04
CA GLU A 55 9.40 -0.49 -16.41
C GLU A 55 7.94 -0.96 -16.60
N GLU A 56 7.51 -2.00 -15.88
CA GLU A 56 6.13 -2.47 -15.88
C GLU A 56 5.27 -1.62 -14.93
N ALA A 57 5.80 -1.21 -13.78
CA ALA A 57 5.10 -0.38 -12.81
C ALA A 57 4.69 0.99 -13.38
N VAL A 58 5.56 1.62 -14.19
CA VAL A 58 5.27 2.88 -14.87
C VAL A 58 4.07 2.75 -15.82
N SER A 59 3.85 1.57 -16.40
CA SER A 59 2.74 1.32 -17.32
C SER A 59 1.38 1.16 -16.64
N VAL A 60 1.36 0.82 -15.35
CA VAL A 60 0.13 0.60 -14.56
C VAL A 60 -0.61 1.91 -14.30
N GLY A 61 0.09 3.05 -14.23
CA GLY A 61 -0.51 4.38 -14.14
C GLY A 61 -0.90 4.77 -12.70
N ASP A 62 -2.14 5.21 -12.51
CA ASP A 62 -2.61 5.79 -11.24
C ASP A 62 -2.69 4.76 -10.10
N LEU A 63 -2.70 5.28 -8.86
CA LEU A 63 -2.93 4.47 -7.67
C LEU A 63 -4.25 3.68 -7.77
N PRO A 64 -4.29 2.44 -7.27
CA PRO A 64 -5.50 1.64 -7.32
C PRO A 64 -6.63 2.34 -6.56
N HIS A 65 -7.78 2.54 -7.20
CA HIS A 65 -8.93 3.22 -6.59
C HIS A 65 -9.80 2.32 -5.70
N GLY A 66 -9.39 1.08 -5.44
CA GLY A 66 -10.14 0.17 -4.57
C GLY A 66 -11.45 -0.37 -5.17
N HIS A 67 -11.61 -0.41 -6.50
CA HIS A 67 -12.81 -0.98 -7.13
C HIS A 67 -12.82 -2.51 -7.23
N GLY A 68 -11.71 -3.18 -6.90
CA GLY A 68 -11.52 -4.63 -7.04
C GLY A 68 -11.29 -5.35 -5.71
N LEU A 69 -10.51 -6.44 -5.72
CA LEU A 69 -10.22 -7.26 -4.54
C LEU A 69 -9.64 -6.46 -3.36
N LEU A 70 -8.79 -5.46 -3.64
CA LEU A 70 -8.23 -4.57 -2.61
C LEU A 70 -9.31 -3.75 -1.88
N GLY A 71 -10.36 -3.31 -2.57
CA GLY A 71 -11.49 -2.62 -1.94
C GLY A 71 -12.41 -3.56 -1.16
N PHE A 72 -12.52 -4.82 -1.59
CA PHE A 72 -13.30 -5.83 -0.89
C PHE A 72 -12.67 -6.24 0.46
N LEU A 73 -11.34 -6.30 0.54
CA LEU A 73 -10.62 -6.59 1.78
C LEU A 73 -10.85 -5.51 2.85
N ASN A 74 -10.92 -4.23 2.44
CA ASN A 74 -11.19 -3.11 3.34
C ASN A 74 -12.54 -3.27 4.08
N ASN A 75 -13.58 -3.72 3.38
CA ASN A 75 -14.93 -3.76 3.94
C ASN A 75 -15.17 -4.96 4.88
N ASN A 76 -14.31 -5.98 4.84
CA ASN A 76 -14.55 -7.25 5.54
C ASN A 76 -13.42 -7.68 6.50
N GLY A 77 -12.22 -7.12 6.41
CA GLY A 77 -11.09 -7.42 7.32
C GLY A 77 -10.67 -8.90 7.34
N LYS A 78 -11.10 -9.70 6.35
CA LYS A 78 -10.84 -11.13 6.24
C LYS A 78 -10.05 -11.42 4.99
N THR A 79 -8.96 -12.17 5.14
CA THR A 79 -8.19 -12.74 4.03
C THR A 79 -9.07 -13.68 3.22
N ILE A 80 -9.01 -13.56 1.89
CA ILE A 80 -9.66 -14.47 0.93
C ILE A 80 -8.86 -15.76 0.74
#